data_AF-A0A5M9JUV6-F1
#
_entry.id   AF-A0A5M9JUV6-F1
#
_cell.length_a   1.000
_cell.length_b   1.000
_cell.length_c   1.000
_cell.angle_alpha   90.00
_cell.angle_beta   90.00
_cell.angle_gamma   90.00
#
_symmetry.space_group_name_H-M   'P 1'
#
loop_
_entity.id
_entity.type
_entity.pdbx_description
1 polymer ?
#
loop_
_entity_poly.entity_id
_entity_poly.type
_entity_poly.pdbx_seq_one_letter_code
_entity_poly.pdbx_strand_id
1 'polypeptide(L)' 'MGFYRADDLIPEESEEVLLALKRLPQKEAYDRVFPFEKSGSDQHTKPEEDYAYLSPIIAEIEAEAKERADLESLTITKKN' A
#
# COMPACT_ATOMS: atom_id res chain seq x y z
N MET A 1 0.86 -15.16 16.24
CA MET A 1 1.36 -14.11 15.33
C MET A 1 1.00 -14.59 13.93
N GLY A 2 -0.06 -14.22 13.24
CA GLY A 2 -1.16 -13.25 13.32
C GLY A 2 -1.80 -13.34 11.92
N PHE A 3 -3.12 -13.21 11.80
CA PHE A 3 -3.89 -13.46 10.56
C PHE A 3 -3.65 -12.43 9.43
N TYR A 4 -2.61 -11.62 9.57
CA TYR A 4 -2.34 -10.41 8.81
C TYR A 4 -1.19 -10.66 7.83
N ARG A 5 -1.34 -10.17 6.60
CA ARG A 5 -0.25 -10.10 5.62
C ARG A 5 0.76 -9.06 6.08
N ALA A 6 2.00 -9.14 5.60
CA ALA A 6 3.04 -8.17 5.96
C ALA A 6 2.59 -6.70 5.73
N ASP A 7 1.85 -6.47 4.65
CA ASP A 7 1.32 -5.16 4.27
C ASP A 7 0.21 -4.63 5.22
N ASP A 8 -0.49 -5.50 5.95
CA ASP A 8 -1.50 -5.09 6.95
C ASP A 8 -0.86 -4.45 8.20
N LEU A 9 0.45 -4.61 8.38
CA LEU A 9 1.21 -4.02 9.48
C LEU A 9 1.66 -2.58 9.16
N ILE A 10 1.42 -2.10 7.94
CA ILE A 10 1.77 -0.74 7.53
C ILE A 10 0.82 0.25 8.23
N PRO A 11 1.36 1.29 8.91
CA PRO A 11 0.54 2.24 9.64
C PRO A 11 -0.36 3.06 8.70
N GLU A 12 -1.67 2.97 8.91
CA GLU A 12 -2.70 3.65 8.11
C GLU A 12 -2.83 5.16 8.41
N GLU A 13 -1.86 5.75 9.09
CA GLU A 13 -1.83 7.19 9.44
C GLU A 13 -1.14 8.04 8.37
N SER A 14 -0.36 7.42 7.48
CA SER A 14 0.30 8.11 6.35
C SER A 14 -0.71 8.42 5.24
N GLU A 15 -0.59 9.62 4.66
CA GLU A 15 -1.48 10.08 3.59
C GLU A 15 -1.32 9.21 2.32
N GLU A 16 -0.10 8.76 2.05
CA GLU A 16 0.27 7.86 0.97
C GLU A 16 -0.39 6.49 1.15
N VAL A 17 -0.38 5.96 2.38
CA VAL A 17 -1.06 4.71 2.73
C VAL A 17 -2.57 4.88 2.56
N LEU A 18 -3.17 5.94 3.12
CA LEU A 18 -4.60 6.23 2.95
C LEU A 18 -5.02 6.37 1.48
N LEU A 19 -4.16 6.95 0.64
CA LEU A 19 -4.38 7.04 -0.80
C LEU A 19 -4.25 5.67 -1.49
N ALA A 20 -3.27 4.87 -1.10
CA ALA A 20 -3.08 3.51 -1.61
C ALA A 20 -4.30 2.63 -1.29
N LEU A 21 -4.84 2.73 -0.07
CA LEU A 21 -6.04 1.99 0.35
C LEU A 21 -7.27 2.35 -0.49
N LYS A 22 -7.36 3.58 -0.99
CA LYS A 22 -8.44 4.02 -1.90
C LYS A 22 -8.26 3.50 -3.33
N ARG A 23 -7.02 3.22 -3.75
CA ARG A 23 -6.68 2.68 -5.07
C ARG A 23 -6.79 1.14 -5.12
N LEU A 24 -6.87 0.48 -3.96
CA LEU A 24 -7.02 -0.97 -3.89
C LEU A 24 -8.28 -1.47 -4.61
N PRO A 25 -8.23 -2.65 -5.26
CA PRO A 25 -9.41 -3.34 -5.73
C PRO A 25 -10.39 -3.60 -4.58
N GLN A 26 -11.70 -3.49 -4.85
CA GLN A 26 -12.75 -3.73 -3.83
C GLN A 26 -12.61 -5.08 -3.11
N LYS A 27 -12.17 -6.11 -3.83
CA LYS A 27 -11.94 -7.43 -3.26
C LYS A 27 -10.84 -7.40 -2.18
N GLU A 28 -9.67 -6.84 -2.50
CA GLU A 28 -8.54 -6.75 -1.56
C GLU A 28 -8.90 -5.86 -0.36
N ALA A 29 -9.60 -4.75 -0.60
CA ALA A 29 -10.07 -3.88 0.46
C ALA A 29 -11.04 -4.60 1.42
N TYR A 30 -11.89 -5.49 0.90
CA TYR A 30 -12.78 -6.32 1.71
C TYR A 30 -12.01 -7.40 2.46
N ASP A 31 -11.16 -8.16 1.76
CA ASP A 31 -10.39 -9.28 2.33
C ASP A 31 -9.45 -8.82 3.46
N ARG A 32 -8.94 -7.58 3.44
CA ARG A 32 -8.13 -7.03 4.56
C ARG A 32 -8.95 -6.74 5.82
N VAL A 33 -10.19 -6.28 5.67
CA VAL A 33 -11.05 -5.88 6.80
C VAL A 33 -11.76 -7.08 7.40
N PHE A 34 -12.16 -8.01 6.55
CA PHE A 34 -12.84 -9.25 6.91
C PHE A 34 -12.03 -10.44 6.42
N PRO A 35 -10.88 -10.73 7.05
CA PRO A 35 -10.19 -11.98 6.78
C PRO A 35 -11.18 -13.09 7.10
N PHE A 36 -11.52 -13.91 6.09
CA PHE A 36 -12.47 -15.01 6.23
C PHE A 36 -12.23 -15.75 7.55
N GLU A 37 -13.29 -16.04 8.30
CA GLU A 37 -13.21 -16.84 9.53
C GLU A 37 -12.63 -18.21 9.18
N LYS A 38 -11.31 -18.32 9.18
CA LYS A 38 -10.65 -19.58 8.93
C LYS A 38 -10.78 -20.36 10.25
N SER A 39 -11.71 -21.32 10.22
CA SER A 39 -12.05 -22.18 11.34
C SER A 39 -10.87 -23.10 11.65
N GLY A 40 -10.06 -22.75 12.65
CA GLY A 40 -8.98 -23.60 13.15
C GLY A 40 -7.88 -22.84 13.87
N SER A 41 -7.44 -23.36 15.02
CA SER A 41 -6.45 -22.74 15.92
C SER A 41 -5.00 -22.68 15.40
N ASP A 42 -4.73 -23.05 14.14
CA ASP A 42 -3.39 -23.22 13.56
C ASP A 42 -3.18 -22.37 12.29
N GLN A 43 -3.70 -21.14 12.31
CA GLN A 43 -3.94 -20.37 11.11
C GLN A 43 -2.87 -19.28 10.87
N HIS A 44 -1.71 -19.69 10.36
CA HIS A 44 -0.82 -18.76 9.68
C HIS A 44 -1.35 -18.47 8.27
N THR A 45 -1.22 -17.22 7.80
CA THR A 45 -1.33 -16.90 6.37
C THR A 45 -0.39 -17.83 5.61
N LYS A 46 -0.89 -18.50 4.56
CA LYS A 46 0.00 -19.30 3.71
C LYS A 46 1.03 -18.36 3.10
N PRO A 47 2.27 -18.80 2.87
CA PRO A 47 3.28 -17.98 2.19
C PRO A 47 2.83 -17.55 0.79
N GLU A 48 1.91 -18.28 0.17
CA GLU A 48 1.28 -17.93 -1.11
C GLU A 48 0.27 -16.79 -1.00
N GLU A 49 -0.35 -16.60 0.17
CA GLU A 49 -1.34 -15.56 0.45
C GLU A 49 -0.68 -14.28 1.01
N ASP A 50 0.58 -14.36 1.45
CA ASP A 50 1.37 -13.24 1.99
C ASP A 50 2.14 -12.53 0.86
N TYR A 51 1.39 -11.93 -0.07
CA TYR A 51 1.95 -11.11 -1.14
C TYR A 51 1.75 -9.61 -0.86
N ALA A 52 2.67 -8.81 -1.41
CA ALA A 52 2.66 -7.36 -1.31
C ALA A 52 1.56 -6.75 -2.19
N TYR A 53 0.39 -6.52 -1.61
CA TYR A 53 -0.80 -6.02 -2.29
C TYR A 53 -0.98 -4.50 -2.16
N LEU A 54 -0.35 -3.89 -1.15
CA LEU A 54 -0.42 -2.47 -0.80
C LEU A 54 0.91 -1.76 -1.06
N SER A 55 2.04 -2.38 -0.67
CA SER A 55 3.39 -1.85 -0.87
C SER A 55 3.68 -1.35 -2.30
N PRO A 56 3.33 -2.07 -3.40
CA PRO A 56 3.59 -1.56 -4.75
C PRO A 56 2.80 -0.28 -5.06
N ILE A 57 1.58 -0.16 -4.56
CA ILE A 57 0.72 1.01 -4.78
C ILE A 57 1.28 2.22 -4.03
N ILE A 58 1.79 2.02 -2.81
CA ILE A 58 2.46 3.07 -2.03
C ILE A 58 3.68 3.59 -2.80
N ALA A 59 4.53 2.70 -3.31
CA ALA A 59 5.72 3.09 -4.06
C ALA A 59 5.39 3.90 -5.33
N GLU A 60 4.31 3.56 -6.04
CA GLU A 60 3.82 4.34 -7.18
C GLU A 60 3.36 5.74 -6.76
N ILE A 61 2.67 5.86 -5.63
CA ILE A 61 2.21 7.16 -5.09
C ILE A 61 3.41 8.03 -4.67
N GLU A 62 4.40 7.46 -3.99
CA GLU A 62 5.60 8.17 -3.58
C GLU A 62 6.41 8.64 -4.81
N ALA A 63 6.50 7.80 -5.85
CA ALA A 63 7.13 8.18 -7.11
C ALA A 63 6.38 9.34 -7.78
N GLU A 64 5.05 9.26 -7.89
CA GLU A 64 4.21 10.33 -8.47
C GLU A 64 4.38 11.66 -7.68
N ALA A 65 4.39 11.59 -6.35
CA ALA A 65 4.58 12.76 -5.49
C ALA A 65 5.96 13.38 -5.67
N LYS A 66 7.00 12.54 -5.75
CA LYS A 66 8.38 12.98 -5.98
C LYS A 66 8.57 13.60 -7.35
N GLU A 67 8.03 12.99 -8.41
CA GLU A 67 8.07 13.53 -9.76
C GLU A 67 7.40 14.90 -9.83
N ARG A 68 6.24 15.05 -9.16
CA ARG A 68 5.56 16.35 -9.07
C ARG A 68 6.41 17.41 -8.37
N ALA A 69 7.05 17.05 -7.25
CA ALA A 69 7.91 17.97 -6.51
C ALA A 69 9.15 18.38 -7.32
N ASP A 70 9.77 17.45 -8.06
CA ASP A 70 10.92 17.73 -8.91
C ASP A 70 10.56 18.71 -10.03
N LEU A 71 9.42 18.48 -10.71
CA LEU A 71 8.90 19.37 -11.75
C LEU A 71 8.57 20.77 -11.23
N GLU A 72 8.01 20.88 -10.02
CA GLU A 72 7.69 22.17 -9.41
C GLU A 72 8.96 22.95 -9.01
N SER A 73 10.01 22.24 -8.58
CA SER A 73 11.30 22.83 -8.22
C SER A 73 12.17 23.24 -9.41
N LEU A 74 11.75 22.90 -10.64
CA LEU A 74 12.54 23.10 -11.84
C LEU A 74 12.64 24.59 -12.21
N THR A 75 13.66 25.28 -11.70
CA THR A 75 13.95 26.66 -12.06
C THR A 75 14.53 26.74 -13.48
N ILE A 76 13.75 27.27 -14.44
CA ILE A 76 14.22 27.49 -15.81
C ILE A 76 15.21 28.66 -15.83
N THR A 77 16.51 28.37 -15.73
CA THR A 77 17.55 29.36 -16.02
C THR A 77 17.69 29.51 -17.53
N LYS A 78 17.05 30.53 -18.12
CA LYS A 78 17.38 30.98 -19.48
C LYS A 78 18.79 31.55 -19.47
N LYS A 79 19.71 30.88 -20.16
CA LYS A 79 21.03 31.42 -20.48
C LYS A 79 20.88 32.29 -21.73
N ASN A 80 21.07 33.60 -21.57
CA ASN A 80 21.19 34.56 -22.67
C ASN A 80 22.45 34.30 -23.48
#